data_AF-A0A3E0WQN9-F1
#
_entry.id   AF-A0A3E0WQN9-F1
#
_cell.length_a   1.000
_cell.length_b   1.000
_cell.length_c   1.000
_cell.angle_alpha   90.00
_cell.angle_beta   90.00
_cell.angle_gamma   90.00
#
_symmetry.space_group_name_H-M   'P 1'
#
loop_
_entity.id
_entity.type
_entity.pdbx_description
1 polymer ?
#
loop_
_entity_poly.entity_id
_entity_poly.type
_entity_poly.pdbx_seq_one_letter_code
_entity_poly.pdbx_strand_id
1 'polypeptide(L)'
;MFKLMRKSLQWSSRISLLTFGMAFVFACISTLFQEGAGLLLSLFIVFVFILIGITGDTVGLAAATSNEKHFHAMAAKKITGAKEAAFIAKKAPLFSSLFNDVVGDIAGIVSGAASTAVVFQLAKLIRTSEGSITFILISVILTSIIAALTVGGKAICKTIAIYHSTTIILFTGRMIYYTKATVHIFSLHRPYRLKDKH
;
A
#
# COMPACT_ATOMS: atom_id res chain seq x y z
N MET A 1 16.11 28.00 -5.10
CA MET A 1 14.98 27.38 -5.82
C MET A 1 15.41 26.25 -6.76
N PHE A 2 16.19 26.49 -7.81
CA PHE A 2 16.63 25.47 -8.78
C PHE A 2 17.36 24.23 -8.19
N LYS A 3 18.21 24.42 -7.18
CA LYS A 3 18.96 23.32 -6.53
C LYS A 3 18.06 22.39 -5.70
N LEU A 4 16.97 22.92 -5.14
CA LEU A 4 15.93 22.15 -4.43
C LEU A 4 15.08 21.37 -5.43
N MET A 5 14.69 21.99 -6.54
CA MET A 5 13.95 21.33 -7.63
C MET A 5 14.74 20.21 -8.30
N ARG A 6 16.05 20.36 -8.52
CA ARG A 6 16.87 19.30 -9.11
C ARG A 6 17.01 18.09 -8.17
N LYS A 7 17.09 18.32 -6.85
CA LYS A 7 17.07 17.24 -5.84
C LYS A 7 15.70 16.55 -5.76
N SER A 8 14.60 17.30 -5.79
CA SER A 8 13.26 16.71 -5.82
C SER A 8 12.99 15.96 -7.12
N LEU A 9 13.54 16.40 -8.26
CA LEU A 9 13.42 15.72 -9.55
C LEU A 9 14.16 14.37 -9.59
N GLN A 10 15.39 14.31 -9.05
CA GLN A 10 16.12 13.04 -8.91
C GLN A 10 15.41 12.06 -7.97
N TRP A 11 14.71 12.57 -6.97
CA TRP A 11 13.96 11.77 -6.02
C TRP A 11 12.62 11.31 -6.59
N SER A 12 11.90 12.19 -7.27
CA SER A 12 10.65 11.93 -7.97
C SER A 12 10.84 10.90 -9.10
N SER A 13 11.92 11.00 -9.88
CA SER A 13 12.23 10.01 -10.92
C SER A 13 12.46 8.61 -10.36
N ARG A 14 13.11 8.49 -9.19
CA ARG A 14 13.30 7.19 -8.53
C ARG A 14 11.99 6.60 -8.01
N ILE A 15 11.12 7.43 -7.44
CA ILE A 15 9.81 6.98 -6.96
C ILE A 15 8.95 6.56 -8.15
N SER A 16 8.89 7.35 -9.22
CA SER A 16 8.13 7.01 -10.42
C SER A 16 8.57 5.67 -11.04
N LEU A 17 9.87 5.39 -11.11
CA LEU A 17 10.37 4.10 -11.60
C LEU A 17 9.99 2.94 -10.67
N LEU A 18 10.03 3.16 -9.35
CA LEU A 18 9.58 2.19 -8.35
C LEU A 18 8.08 1.93 -8.45
N THR A 19 7.28 2.99 -8.60
CA THR A 19 5.83 2.94 -8.80
C THR A 19 5.49 2.18 -10.05
N PHE A 20 6.18 2.44 -11.17
CA PHE A 20 5.98 1.71 -12.41
C PHE A 20 6.23 0.21 -12.23
N GLY A 21 7.35 -0.17 -11.60
CA GLY A 21 7.68 -1.58 -11.34
C GLY A 21 6.64 -2.27 -10.44
N MET A 22 6.22 -1.61 -9.36
CA MET A 22 5.14 -2.14 -8.51
C MET A 22 3.82 -2.26 -9.26
N ALA A 23 3.42 -1.22 -10.00
CA ALA A 23 2.18 -1.20 -10.75
C ALA A 23 2.13 -2.33 -11.76
N PHE A 24 3.24 -2.59 -12.46
CA PHE A 24 3.37 -3.71 -13.40
C PHE A 24 3.14 -5.06 -12.70
N VAL A 25 3.82 -5.32 -11.57
CA VAL A 25 3.67 -6.57 -10.82
C VAL A 25 2.23 -6.74 -10.29
N PHE A 26 1.65 -5.70 -9.68
CA PHE A 26 0.29 -5.75 -9.17
C PHE A 26 -0.75 -5.91 -10.29
N ALA A 27 -0.56 -5.26 -11.43
CA ALA A 27 -1.41 -5.43 -12.60
C ALA A 27 -1.36 -6.86 -13.13
N CYS A 28 -0.16 -7.43 -13.32
CA CYS A 28 0.01 -8.82 -13.74
C CYS A 28 -0.66 -9.82 -12.77
N ILE A 29 -0.49 -9.61 -11.47
CA ILE A 29 -1.15 -10.43 -10.45
C ILE A 29 -2.68 -10.29 -10.60
N SER A 30 -3.19 -9.06 -10.64
CA SER A 30 -4.64 -8.81 -10.77
C SER A 30 -5.24 -9.50 -11.98
N THR A 31 -4.60 -9.38 -13.15
CA THR A 31 -5.08 -10.02 -14.39
C THR A 31 -5.06 -11.54 -14.30
N LEU A 32 -3.98 -12.13 -13.77
CA LEU A 32 -3.87 -13.59 -13.61
C LEU A 32 -4.93 -14.16 -12.66
N PHE A 33 -5.24 -13.45 -11.57
CA PHE A 33 -6.27 -13.90 -10.62
C PHE A 33 -7.70 -13.70 -11.14
N GLN A 34 -7.90 -12.85 -12.14
CA GLN A 34 -9.21 -12.58 -12.74
C GLN A 34 -9.53 -13.47 -13.94
N GLU A 35 -8.51 -13.93 -14.65
CA GLU A 35 -8.68 -14.92 -15.72
C GLU A 35 -9.26 -16.22 -15.15
N GLY A 36 -10.53 -16.50 -15.48
CA GLY A 36 -11.26 -17.67 -14.96
C GLY A 36 -11.97 -17.46 -13.63
N ALA A 37 -11.88 -16.27 -13.02
CA ALA A 37 -12.64 -15.95 -11.82
C ALA A 37 -14.14 -15.77 -12.13
N GLY A 38 -15.00 -16.38 -11.31
CA GLY A 38 -16.43 -16.06 -11.30
C GLY A 38 -16.71 -14.69 -10.69
N LEU A 39 -17.90 -14.15 -10.94
CA LEU A 39 -18.31 -12.79 -10.53
C LEU A 39 -18.03 -12.50 -9.05
N LEU A 40 -18.34 -13.46 -8.17
CA LEU A 40 -18.15 -13.31 -6.73
C LEU A 40 -16.67 -13.16 -6.35
N LEU A 41 -15.79 -13.93 -6.99
CA LEU A 41 -14.36 -13.88 -6.76
C LEU A 41 -13.76 -12.58 -7.29
N SER A 42 -14.19 -12.13 -8.48
CA SER A 42 -13.77 -10.86 -9.08
C SER A 42 -14.12 -9.67 -8.18
N LEU A 43 -15.34 -9.66 -7.62
CA LEU A 43 -15.78 -8.61 -6.68
C LEU A 43 -15.01 -8.65 -5.35
N PHE A 44 -14.68 -9.85 -4.87
CA PHE A 44 -13.81 -10.02 -3.70
C PHE A 44 -12.39 -9.48 -3.95
N ILE A 45 -11.80 -9.74 -5.11
CA ILE A 45 -10.48 -9.23 -5.50
C ILE A 45 -10.47 -7.70 -5.51
N VAL A 46 -11.48 -7.07 -6.12
CA VAL A 46 -11.65 -5.60 -6.09
C VAL A 46 -11.69 -5.08 -4.66
N PHE A 47 -12.48 -5.72 -3.80
CA PHE A 47 -12.59 -5.33 -2.40
C PHE A 47 -11.25 -5.44 -1.64
N VAL A 48 -10.48 -6.50 -1.88
CA VAL A 48 -9.14 -6.66 -1.30
C VAL A 48 -8.21 -5.54 -1.75
N PHE A 49 -8.22 -5.16 -3.03
CA PHE A 49 -7.40 -4.02 -3.49
C PHE A 49 -7.80 -2.70 -2.81
N ILE A 50 -9.10 -2.43 -2.65
CA ILE A 50 -9.56 -1.23 -1.94
C ILE A 50 -9.03 -1.22 -0.49
N LEU A 51 -9.09 -2.35 0.22
CA LEU A 51 -8.55 -2.48 1.57
C LEU A 51 -7.04 -2.26 1.62
N ILE A 52 -6.29 -2.81 0.66
CA ILE A 52 -4.84 -2.60 0.54
C ILE A 52 -4.54 -1.11 0.34
N GLY A 53 -5.30 -0.41 -0.51
CA GLY A 53 -5.14 1.02 -0.73
C GLY A 53 -5.37 1.83 0.55
N ILE A 54 -6.51 1.62 1.21
CA ILE A 54 -6.88 2.33 2.45
C ILE A 54 -5.84 2.08 3.55
N THR A 55 -5.41 0.83 3.74
CA THR A 55 -4.40 0.49 4.75
C THR A 55 -3.03 1.08 4.42
N GLY A 56 -2.64 1.09 3.14
CA GLY A 56 -1.44 1.77 2.66
C GLY A 56 -1.43 3.25 3.03
N ASP A 57 -2.49 3.99 2.67
CA ASP A 57 -2.62 5.41 3.02
C ASP A 57 -2.56 5.66 4.53
N THR A 58 -3.24 4.81 5.30
CA THR A 58 -3.30 4.90 6.77
C THR A 58 -1.90 4.74 7.37
N VAL A 59 -1.12 3.77 6.88
CA VAL A 59 0.26 3.55 7.32
C VAL A 59 1.17 4.71 6.90
N GLY A 60 1.02 5.24 5.69
CA GLY A 60 1.77 6.40 5.21
C GLY A 60 1.51 7.65 6.05
N LEU A 61 0.24 7.96 6.31
CA LEU A 61 -0.16 9.10 7.15
C LEU A 61 0.24 8.91 8.62
N ALA A 62 0.12 7.70 9.15
CA ALA A 62 0.58 7.38 10.50
C ALA A 62 2.10 7.61 10.62
N ALA A 63 2.88 7.26 9.58
CA ALA A 63 4.33 7.49 9.58
C ALA A 63 4.64 8.98 9.63
N ALA A 64 3.94 9.78 8.81
CA ALA A 64 4.09 11.23 8.74
C ALA A 64 3.69 11.95 10.04
N THR A 65 2.73 11.41 10.78
CA THR A 65 2.19 12.04 12.00
C THR A 65 2.80 11.49 13.29
N SER A 66 3.56 10.39 13.22
CA SER A 66 4.19 9.76 14.38
C SER A 66 5.36 10.59 14.94
N ASN A 67 5.56 10.52 16.26
CA ASN A 67 6.62 11.26 16.94
C ASN A 67 7.84 10.37 17.23
N GLU A 68 8.96 10.67 16.59
CA GLU A 68 10.22 9.92 16.71
C GLU A 68 10.68 9.71 18.16
N LYS A 69 10.50 10.71 19.04
CA LYS A 69 10.96 10.65 20.44
C LYS A 69 10.30 9.52 21.23
N HIS A 70 9.02 9.23 20.94
CA HIS A 70 8.29 8.14 21.59
C HIS A 70 8.92 6.79 21.25
N PHE A 71 9.34 6.57 20.01
CA PHE A 71 9.95 5.31 19.60
C PHE A 71 11.36 5.12 20.18
N HIS A 72 12.15 6.18 20.34
CA HIS A 72 13.45 6.09 21.02
C HIS A 72 13.31 5.69 22.49
N ALA A 73 12.32 6.25 23.20
CA ALA A 73 12.02 5.85 24.57
C ALA A 73 11.56 4.38 24.66
N MET A 74 10.73 3.94 23.72
CA MET A 74 10.30 2.54 23.60
C MET A 74 11.47 1.60 23.26
N ALA A 75 12.41 2.03 22.43
CA ALA A 75 13.61 1.25 22.09
C ALA A 75 14.56 1.13 23.28
N ALA A 76 14.68 2.16 24.13
CA ALA A 76 15.43 2.10 25.38
C ALA A 76 14.82 1.08 26.36
N LYS A 77 13.48 0.96 26.38
CA LYS A 77 12.74 -0.08 27.11
C LYS A 77 12.76 -1.46 26.43
N LYS A 78 13.55 -1.64 25.36
CA LYS A 78 13.68 -2.89 24.59
C LYS A 78 12.36 -3.45 24.03
N ILE A 79 11.42 -2.57 23.68
CA ILE A 79 10.19 -3.00 23.01
C ILE A 79 10.51 -3.52 21.60
N THR A 80 10.03 -4.71 21.28
CA THR A 80 10.24 -5.36 19.97
C THR A 80 9.67 -4.51 18.83
N GLY A 81 10.46 -4.26 17.79
CA GLY A 81 10.07 -3.42 16.64
C GLY A 81 10.20 -1.91 16.86
N ALA A 82 10.54 -1.44 18.06
CA ALA A 82 10.63 0.00 18.35
C ALA A 82 11.82 0.67 17.63
N LYS A 83 12.92 -0.05 17.38
CA LYS A 83 14.07 0.46 16.62
C LYS A 83 13.70 0.68 15.16
N GLU A 84 12.96 -0.25 14.58
CA GLU A 84 12.43 -0.18 13.22
C GLU A 84 11.39 0.94 13.09
N ALA A 85 10.49 1.06 14.07
CA ALA A 85 9.52 2.14 14.14
C ALA A 85 10.19 3.53 14.22
N ALA A 86 11.25 3.67 15.03
CA ALA A 86 12.05 4.90 15.08
C ALA A 86 12.71 5.21 13.73
N PHE A 87 13.19 4.19 13.01
CA PHE A 87 13.75 4.37 11.67
C PHE A 87 12.70 4.82 10.64
N ILE A 88 11.48 4.26 10.70
CA ILE A 88 10.35 4.69 9.87
C ILE A 88 10.03 6.16 10.16
N ALA A 89 9.87 6.53 11.43
CA ALA A 89 9.57 7.90 11.84
C ALA A 89 10.66 8.90 11.39
N LYS A 90 11.93 8.51 11.49
CA LYS A 90 13.05 9.33 11.00
C LYS A 90 13.03 9.56 9.48
N LYS A 91 12.51 8.59 8.70
CA LYS A 91 12.35 8.69 7.25
C LYS A 91 10.89 8.87 6.85
N ALA A 92 10.08 9.50 7.71
CA ALA A 92 8.64 9.63 7.50
C ALA A 92 8.23 10.22 6.15
N PRO A 93 8.89 11.27 5.60
CA PRO A 93 8.51 11.80 4.28
C PRO A 93 8.65 10.77 3.15
N LEU A 94 9.69 9.94 3.19
CA LEU A 94 9.93 8.88 2.20
C LEU A 94 8.94 7.73 2.35
N PHE A 95 8.67 7.34 3.59
CA PHE A 95 7.75 6.24 3.89
C PHE A 95 6.30 6.63 3.57
N SER A 96 5.92 7.87 3.89
CA SER A 96 4.60 8.42 3.58
C SER A 96 4.36 8.45 2.08
N SER A 97 5.28 9.02 1.28
CA SER A 97 5.10 9.05 -0.18
C SER A 97 5.07 7.65 -0.80
N LEU A 98 5.82 6.69 -0.26
CA LEU A 98 5.79 5.32 -0.77
C LEU A 98 4.46 4.64 -0.46
N PHE A 99 3.95 4.73 0.76
CA PHE A 99 2.72 4.03 1.13
C PHE A 99 1.45 4.75 0.65
N ASN A 100 1.41 6.07 0.67
CA ASN A 100 0.28 6.85 0.19
C ASN A 100 0.27 6.92 -1.36
N ASP A 101 1.36 7.41 -1.95
CA ASP A 101 1.37 7.73 -3.40
C ASP A 101 1.67 6.51 -4.27
N VAL A 102 2.34 5.47 -3.75
CA VAL A 102 2.63 4.26 -4.53
C VAL A 102 1.61 3.18 -4.21
N VAL A 103 1.53 2.73 -2.96
CA VAL A 103 0.63 1.63 -2.60
C VAL A 103 -0.83 2.06 -2.69
N GLY A 104 -1.19 3.23 -2.13
CA GLY A 104 -2.55 3.77 -2.18
C GLY A 104 -3.05 3.99 -3.60
N ASP A 105 -2.30 4.76 -4.42
CA ASP A 105 -2.73 5.09 -5.78
C ASP A 105 -2.74 3.88 -6.72
N ILE A 106 -1.74 2.99 -6.65
CA ILE A 106 -1.73 1.76 -7.47
C ILE A 106 -2.90 0.87 -7.10
N ALA A 107 -3.18 0.67 -5.80
CA ALA A 107 -4.32 -0.14 -5.38
C ALA A 107 -5.64 0.45 -5.90
N GLY A 108 -5.78 1.78 -5.90
CA GLY A 108 -6.90 2.48 -6.52
C GLY A 108 -7.03 2.19 -8.02
N ILE A 109 -5.96 2.41 -8.80
CA ILE A 109 -5.94 2.18 -10.25
C ILE A 109 -6.24 0.72 -10.60
N VAL A 110 -5.57 -0.23 -9.92
CA VAL A 110 -5.74 -1.66 -10.14
C VAL A 110 -7.15 -2.11 -9.74
N SER A 111 -7.72 -1.57 -8.65
CA SER A 111 -9.12 -1.87 -8.27
C SER A 111 -10.14 -1.37 -9.30
N GLY A 112 -9.89 -0.23 -9.95
CA GLY A 112 -10.73 0.30 -11.03
C GLY A 112 -10.60 -0.50 -12.33
N ALA A 113 -9.38 -0.92 -12.68
CA ALA A 113 -9.19 -1.85 -13.80
C ALA A 113 -9.90 -3.19 -13.53
N ALA A 114 -9.76 -3.69 -12.30
CA ALA A 114 -10.42 -4.90 -11.83
C ALA A 114 -11.95 -4.80 -11.83
N SER A 115 -12.52 -3.63 -11.49
CA SER A 115 -13.96 -3.43 -11.51
C SER A 115 -14.52 -3.51 -12.94
N THR A 116 -13.75 -3.08 -13.93
CA THR A 116 -14.13 -3.20 -15.33
C THR A 116 -14.32 -4.67 -15.73
N ALA A 117 -13.44 -5.56 -15.28
CA ALA A 117 -13.60 -7.00 -15.48
C ALA A 117 -14.88 -7.54 -14.80
N VAL A 118 -15.23 -7.04 -13.62
CA VAL A 118 -16.50 -7.37 -12.94
C VAL A 118 -17.71 -6.93 -13.76
N VAL A 119 -17.67 -5.72 -14.33
CA VAL A 119 -18.75 -5.21 -15.19
C VAL A 119 -18.95 -6.11 -16.40
N PHE A 120 -17.88 -6.54 -17.06
CA PHE A 120 -17.97 -7.48 -18.20
C PHE A 120 -18.59 -8.82 -17.81
N GLN A 121 -18.21 -9.38 -16.65
CA GLN A 121 -18.79 -10.63 -16.16
C GLN A 121 -20.29 -10.48 -15.84
N LEU A 122 -20.68 -9.36 -15.23
CA LEU A 122 -22.07 -9.06 -14.90
C LEU A 122 -22.91 -8.82 -16.17
N ALA A 123 -22.34 -8.15 -17.18
CA ALA A 123 -22.99 -7.95 -18.48
C ALA A 123 -23.26 -9.28 -19.20
N LYS A 124 -22.30 -10.20 -19.16
CA LYS A 124 -22.46 -11.55 -19.72
C LYS A 124 -23.58 -12.33 -19.02
N LEU A 125 -23.69 -12.20 -17.69
CA LEU A 125 -24.75 -12.84 -16.90
C LEU A 125 -26.16 -12.32 -17.26
N ILE A 126 -26.27 -11.00 -17.46
CA ILE A 126 -27.54 -10.32 -17.79
C ILE A 126 -27.83 -10.38 -19.31
N ARG A 127 -26.98 -11.05 -20.11
CA ARG A 127 -27.10 -11.18 -21.58
C ARG A 127 -27.23 -9.83 -22.29
N THR A 128 -26.52 -8.83 -21.79
CA THR A 128 -26.53 -7.48 -22.35
C THR A 128 -25.39 -7.32 -23.35
N SER A 129 -25.64 -6.67 -24.49
CA SER A 129 -24.61 -6.34 -25.47
C SER A 129 -23.66 -5.25 -24.95
N GLU A 130 -22.38 -5.39 -25.29
CA GLU A 130 -21.36 -4.38 -25.02
C GLU A 130 -21.77 -3.04 -25.64
N GLY A 131 -21.74 -1.97 -24.85
CA GLY A 131 -22.16 -0.63 -25.29
C GLY A 131 -23.65 -0.32 -25.15
N SER A 132 -24.48 -1.24 -24.66
CA SER A 132 -25.88 -0.93 -24.32
C SER A 132 -25.98 0.10 -23.18
N ILE A 133 -27.08 0.85 -23.15
CA ILE A 133 -27.37 1.81 -22.06
C ILE A 133 -27.33 1.10 -20.70
N THR A 134 -27.85 -0.14 -20.61
CA THR A 134 -27.81 -0.93 -19.37
C THR A 134 -26.39 -1.29 -18.95
N PHE A 135 -25.50 -1.62 -19.90
CA PHE A 135 -24.09 -1.88 -19.62
C PHE A 135 -23.40 -0.64 -19.03
N ILE A 136 -23.60 0.52 -19.66
CA ILE A 136 -23.01 1.79 -19.21
C ILE A 136 -23.51 2.12 -17.80
N LEU A 137 -24.81 1.95 -17.55
CA LEU A 137 -25.43 2.28 -16.27
C LEU A 137 -24.89 1.38 -15.14
N ILE A 138 -24.72 0.08 -15.40
CA ILE A 138 -24.07 -0.86 -14.47
C ILE A 138 -22.62 -0.44 -14.18
N SER A 139 -21.85 -0.11 -15.23
CA SER A 139 -20.46 0.31 -15.09
C SER A 139 -20.30 1.56 -14.24
N VAL A 140 -21.13 2.58 -14.50
CA VAL A 140 -21.12 3.84 -13.76
C VAL A 140 -21.53 3.62 -12.31
N ILE A 141 -22.58 2.84 -12.05
CA ILE A 141 -23.01 2.54 -10.67
C ILE A 141 -21.91 1.80 -9.91
N LEU A 142 -21.34 0.74 -10.49
CA LEU A 142 -20.31 -0.05 -9.82
C LEU A 142 -19.06 0.80 -9.53
N THR A 143 -18.60 1.57 -10.51
CA THR A 143 -17.43 2.44 -10.35
C THR A 143 -17.69 3.54 -9.32
N SER A 144 -18.91 4.09 -9.27
CA SER A 144 -19.30 5.09 -8.28
C SER A 144 -19.34 4.52 -6.86
N ILE A 145 -19.85 3.29 -6.69
CA ILE A 145 -19.85 2.59 -5.39
C ILE A 145 -18.41 2.35 -4.92
N ILE A 146 -17.54 1.88 -5.81
CA ILE A 146 -16.12 1.63 -5.51
C ILE A 146 -15.41 2.93 -5.13
N ALA A 147 -15.63 4.01 -5.89
CA ALA A 147 -15.06 5.32 -5.60
C ALA A 147 -15.53 5.85 -4.23
N ALA A 148 -16.83 5.77 -3.94
CA ALA A 148 -17.40 6.19 -2.66
C ALA A 148 -16.83 5.36 -1.49
N LEU A 149 -16.72 4.05 -1.65
CA LEU A 149 -16.14 3.16 -0.64
C LEU A 149 -14.66 3.48 -0.41
N THR A 150 -13.90 3.71 -1.48
CA THR A 150 -12.46 4.00 -1.40
C THR A 150 -12.20 5.34 -0.70
N VAL A 151 -12.87 6.41 -1.13
CA VAL A 151 -12.68 7.75 -0.58
C VAL A 151 -13.25 7.85 0.84
N GLY A 152 -14.44 7.29 1.08
CA GLY A 152 -15.07 7.24 2.39
C GLY A 152 -14.26 6.42 3.41
N GLY A 153 -13.77 5.26 2.99
CA GLY A 153 -12.89 4.41 3.80
C GLY A 153 -11.59 5.12 4.19
N LYS A 154 -10.93 5.78 3.23
CA LYS A 154 -9.75 6.63 3.50
C LYS A 154 -10.06 7.71 4.53
N ALA A 155 -11.20 8.39 4.43
CA ALA A 155 -11.57 9.46 5.36
C ALA A 155 -11.68 8.96 6.82
N ILE A 156 -12.34 7.81 7.03
CA ILE A 156 -12.48 7.20 8.36
C ILE A 156 -11.09 6.80 8.90
N CYS A 157 -10.29 6.11 8.10
CA CYS A 157 -8.99 5.62 8.54
C CYS A 157 -7.95 6.73 8.75
N LYS A 158 -8.08 7.89 8.10
CA LYS A 158 -7.22 9.06 8.39
C LYS A 158 -7.32 9.52 9.84
N THR A 159 -8.54 9.57 10.39
CA THR A 159 -8.75 9.90 11.81
C THR A 159 -8.02 8.89 12.69
N ILE A 160 -8.16 7.60 12.40
CA ILE A 160 -7.48 6.52 13.12
C ILE A 160 -5.95 6.68 13.00
N ALA A 161 -5.44 6.97 11.81
CA ALA A 161 -4.02 7.16 11.55
C ALA A 161 -3.41 8.27 12.40
N ILE A 162 -4.13 9.39 12.57
CA ILE A 162 -3.64 10.55 13.32
C ILE A 162 -3.64 10.24 14.83
N TYR A 163 -4.75 9.74 15.38
CA TYR A 163 -4.88 9.52 16.82
C TYR A 163 -4.13 8.27 17.31
N HIS A 164 -3.97 7.24 16.46
CA HIS A 164 -3.28 5.99 16.80
C HIS A 164 -1.97 5.79 16.01
N SER A 165 -1.35 6.88 15.53
CA SER A 165 -0.11 6.88 14.73
C SER A 165 1.01 6.06 15.34
N THR A 166 1.23 6.19 16.65
CA THR A 166 2.30 5.50 17.38
C THR A 166 2.10 3.98 17.36
N THR A 167 0.87 3.51 17.60
CA THR A 167 0.55 2.08 17.62
C THR A 167 0.67 1.46 16.23
N ILE A 168 0.17 2.15 15.20
CA ILE A 168 0.23 1.71 13.80
C ILE A 168 1.70 1.56 13.37
N ILE A 169 2.53 2.56 13.63
CA ILE A 169 3.94 2.53 13.23
C ILE A 169 4.76 1.56 14.07
N LEU A 170 4.41 1.35 15.35
CA LEU A 170 5.02 0.30 16.16
C LEU A 170 4.68 -1.10 15.59
N PHE A 171 3.44 -1.32 15.16
CA PHE A 171 3.03 -2.55 14.51
C PHE A 171 3.78 -2.78 13.20
N THR A 172 3.85 -1.77 12.34
CA THR A 172 4.64 -1.81 11.10
C THR A 172 6.12 -2.07 11.38
N GLY A 173 6.70 -1.42 12.39
CA GLY A 173 8.06 -1.66 12.85
C GLY A 173 8.28 -3.10 13.32
N ARG A 174 7.30 -3.68 14.01
CA ARG A 174 7.33 -5.09 14.45
C ARG A 174 7.29 -6.06 13.26
N MET A 175 6.50 -5.77 12.23
CA MET A 175 6.48 -6.55 10.98
C MET A 175 7.85 -6.53 10.28
N ILE A 176 8.51 -5.36 10.24
CA ILE A 176 9.87 -5.24 9.69
C ILE A 176 10.89 -6.01 10.55
N TYR A 177 10.74 -5.98 11.87
CA TYR A 177 11.61 -6.73 12.77
C TYR A 177 11.51 -8.24 12.52
N TYR A 178 10.30 -8.78 12.42
CA TYR A 178 10.11 -10.20 12.14
C TYR A 178 10.59 -10.62 10.76
N THR A 179 10.32 -9.83 9.72
CA THR A 179 10.84 -10.12 8.37
C THR A 179 12.36 -10.12 8.34
N LYS A 180 13.02 -9.18 9.02
CA LYS A 180 14.48 -9.21 9.18
C LYS A 180 14.96 -10.43 9.98
N ALA A 181 14.27 -10.81 11.04
CA ALA A 181 14.62 -11.99 11.83
C ALA A 181 14.53 -13.27 10.98
N THR A 182 13.48 -13.43 10.19
CA THR A 182 13.29 -14.57 9.27
C THR A 182 14.34 -14.57 8.15
N VAL A 183 14.63 -13.42 7.55
CA VAL A 183 15.68 -13.30 6.52
C VAL A 183 17.07 -13.54 7.11
N HIS A 184 17.34 -13.12 8.36
CA HIS A 184 18.61 -13.40 9.04
C HIS A 184 18.77 -14.89 9.37
N ILE A 185 17.68 -15.56 9.79
CA ILE A 185 17.65 -17.02 9.98
C ILE A 185 17.94 -17.74 8.66
N PHE A 186 17.39 -17.26 7.55
CA PHE A 186 17.65 -17.82 6.21
C PHE A 186 19.04 -17.44 5.65
N SER A 187 19.59 -16.30 6.06
CA SER A 187 20.90 -15.79 5.67
C SER A 187 22.07 -16.40 6.45
N LEU A 188 21.83 -17.27 7.44
CA LEU A 188 22.88 -17.89 8.25
C LEU A 188 23.68 -18.98 7.50
N HIS A 189 23.81 -18.88 6.18
CA HIS A 189 24.74 -19.63 5.35
C HIS A 189 25.89 -18.76 4.79
N ARG A 190 26.25 -17.67 5.48
CA ARG A 190 27.52 -16.98 5.26
C ARG A 190 28.21 -16.69 6.60
N PRO A 191 29.44 -17.20 6.83
CA PRO A 191 30.14 -16.99 8.09
C PRO A 191 30.49 -15.51 8.26
N TYR A 192 30.00 -14.92 9.34
CA TYR A 192 30.29 -13.55 9.73
C TYR A 192 31.70 -13.50 10.34
N ARG A 193 32.65 -12.92 9.60
CA ARG A 193 33.98 -12.60 10.13
C ARG A 193 33.84 -11.34 11.00
N LEU A 194 33.78 -11.53 12.31
CA LEU A 194 34.03 -10.46 13.28
C LEU A 194 35.44 -9.92 12.99
N LYS A 195 35.56 -8.65 12.62
CA LYS A 195 36.85 -7.96 12.61
C LYS A 195 36.95 -7.21 13.92
N ASP A 196 37.87 -7.70 14.74
CA ASP A 196 38.17 -7.24 16.08
C ASP A 196 38.57 -5.77 16.13
N LYS A 197 38.26 -5.19 17.28
CA LYS A 197 38.79 -3.93 17.80
C LYS A 197 40.32 -3.99 17.84
N HIS A 198 40.97 -2.94 17.35
CA HIS A 198 42.11 -2.30 17.99
C HIS A 198 42.08 -0.81 17.67
#